data_AF-A0A3D1K1U2-F1
#
_entry.id   AF-A0A3D1K1U2-F1
#
_cell.length_a   1.000
_cell.length_b   1.000
_cell.length_c   1.000
_cell.angle_alpha   90.00
_cell.angle_beta   90.00
_cell.angle_gamma   90.00
#
_symmetry.space_group_name_H-M   'P 1'
#
loop_
_entity.id
_entity.type
_entity.pdbx_description
1 polymer ?
#
loop_
_entity_poly.entity_id
_entity_poly.type
_entity_poly.pdbx_seq_one_letter_code
_entity_poly.pdbx_strand_id
1 'polypeptide(L)' 'MKNGGVLMTERKSLTQKMRKSYLKSPLRCPWCRSGEIESPGALEADSGEARQPVMCCKCGKHWTDIYRLTGVQEEL' A
#
# COMPACT_ATOMS: atom_id res chain seq x y z
N MET A 1 11.42 -11.15 38.32
CA MET A 1 12.09 -10.25 37.36
C MET A 1 12.91 -11.09 36.38
N LYS A 2 12.52 -11.14 35.10
CA LYS A 2 13.39 -11.52 33.98
C LYS A 2 13.07 -10.56 32.83
N ASN A 3 14.00 -9.63 32.60
CA ASN A 3 14.05 -8.73 31.45
C ASN A 3 14.28 -9.54 30.17
N GLY A 4 13.85 -9.01 29.02
CA GLY A 4 14.61 -9.25 27.78
C GLY A 4 13.82 -9.27 26.48
N GLY A 5 13.80 -8.13 25.80
CA GLY A 5 13.87 -8.07 24.33
C GLY A 5 12.53 -8.02 23.59
N VAL A 6 11.89 -6.85 23.57
CA VAL A 6 10.91 -6.53 22.53
C VAL A 6 11.67 -6.50 21.20
N LEU A 7 11.45 -7.49 20.34
CA LEU A 7 11.94 -7.53 18.97
C LEU A 7 11.39 -6.32 18.21
N MET A 8 12.15 -5.23 18.18
CA MET A 8 11.89 -4.11 17.27
C MET A 8 12.20 -4.59 15.85
N THR A 9 11.19 -5.14 15.16
CA THR A 9 11.29 -5.43 13.73
C THR A 9 11.53 -4.12 13.00
N GLU A 10 12.71 -3.94 12.41
CA GLU A 10 13.03 -2.77 11.58
C GLU A 10 11.90 -2.47 10.60
N ARG A 11 11.35 -1.25 10.66
CA ARG A 11 10.36 -0.79 9.68
C ARG A 11 11.07 -0.53 8.36
N LYS A 12 11.30 -1.58 7.57
CA LYS A 12 11.78 -1.45 6.18
C LYS A 12 10.81 -0.58 5.39
N SER A 13 11.26 0.63 5.04
CA SER A 13 10.54 1.57 4.19
C SER A 13 10.46 1.05 2.76
N LEU A 14 9.46 1.54 2.01
CA LEU A 14 9.27 1.17 0.61
C LEU A 14 10.36 1.80 -0.27
N THR A 15 11.23 0.98 -0.85
CA THR A 15 12.32 1.46 -1.72
C THR A 15 11.83 1.92 -3.09
N GLN A 16 12.62 2.71 -3.81
CA GLN A 16 12.29 3.14 -5.18
C GLN A 16 12.11 1.96 -6.15
N LYS A 17 12.94 0.92 -6.03
CA LYS A 17 12.83 -0.29 -6.86
C LYS A 17 11.50 -1.01 -6.62
N MET A 18 11.07 -1.10 -5.37
CA MET A 18 9.78 -1.70 -5.00
C MET A 18 8.62 -0.88 -5.55
N ARG A 19 8.67 0.46 -5.43
CA ARG A 19 7.66 1.36 -6.05
C ARG A 19 7.52 1.11 -7.55
N LYS A 20 8.65 1.11 -8.28
CA LYS A 20 8.68 0.85 -9.73
C LYS A 20 8.12 -0.54 -10.07
N SER A 21 8.40 -1.56 -9.26
CA SER A 21 7.87 -2.91 -9.47
C SER A 21 6.36 -2.97 -9.23
N TYR A 22 5.87 -2.33 -8.17
CA TYR A 22 4.44 -2.30 -7.85
C TYR A 22 3.63 -1.63 -8.96
N LEU A 23 4.11 -0.51 -9.51
CA LEU A 23 3.45 0.18 -10.62
C LEU A 23 3.38 -0.66 -11.92
N LYS A 24 4.25 -1.65 -12.10
CA LYS A 24 4.21 -2.57 -13.26
C LYS A 24 3.25 -3.75 -13.05
N SER A 25 3.00 -4.12 -11.79
CA SER A 25 2.13 -5.24 -11.42
C SER A 25 1.47 -4.88 -10.09
N PRO A 26 0.42 -4.03 -10.15
CA PRO A 26 -0.29 -3.62 -8.94
C PRO A 26 -0.99 -4.83 -8.30
N LEU A 27 -1.56 -4.63 -7.11
CA LEU A 27 -2.32 -5.63 -6.37
C LEU A 27 -1.47 -6.76 -5.74
N ARG A 28 -0.15 -6.59 -5.64
CA ARG A 28 0.73 -7.51 -4.91
C ARG A 28 1.57 -6.75 -3.90
N CYS A 29 1.65 -7.28 -2.68
CA CYS A 29 2.43 -6.68 -1.60
C CYS A 29 3.88 -6.41 -2.06
N PRO A 30 4.38 -5.16 -1.98
CA PRO A 30 5.75 -4.83 -2.39
C PRO A 30 6.84 -5.57 -1.61
N TRP A 31 6.53 -6.08 -0.41
CA TRP A 31 7.48 -6.76 0.47
C TRP A 31 7.44 -8.29 0.33
N CYS A 32 6.26 -8.90 0.32
CA CYS A 32 6.12 -10.37 0.34
C CYS A 32 5.55 -10.97 -0.95
N ARG A 33 5.12 -10.12 -1.90
CA ARG A 33 4.50 -10.50 -3.19
C ARG A 33 3.17 -11.26 -3.10
N SER A 34 2.60 -11.42 -1.89
CA SER A 34 1.24 -11.96 -1.75
C SER A 34 0.21 -11.03 -2.41
N GLY A 35 -0.85 -11.63 -2.94
CA GLY A 35 -2.05 -10.94 -3.40
C GLY A 35 -3.10 -10.75 -2.30
N GLU A 36 -2.82 -11.24 -1.08
CA GLU A 36 -3.68 -11.02 0.10
C GLU A 36 -3.53 -9.57 0.58
N ILE A 37 -4.27 -8.68 -0.08
CA ILE A 37 -4.29 -7.24 0.19
C ILE A 37 -5.72 -6.78 0.43
N GLU A 38 -5.88 -5.80 1.32
CA GLU A 38 -7.16 -5.19 1.67
C GLU A 38 -7.01 -3.66 1.72
N SER A 39 -8.13 -2.95 1.61
CA SER A 39 -8.20 -1.50 1.74
C SER A 39 -9.00 -1.15 3.00
N PRO A 40 -8.34 -1.00 4.17
CA PRO A 40 -9.03 -0.90 5.46
C PRO A 40 -9.69 0.47 5.72
N GLY A 41 -9.66 1.40 4.76
CA GLY A 41 -10.18 2.74 4.92
C GLY A 41 -10.81 3.27 3.63
N ALA A 42 -11.46 4.43 3.75
CA ALA A 42 -12.11 5.09 2.63
C ALA A 42 -11.09 5.57 1.58
N LEU A 43 -11.55 5.64 0.33
CA LEU A 43 -10.86 6.38 -0.73
C LEU A 43 -11.07 7.87 -0.49
N GLU A 44 -9.99 8.61 -0.30
CA GLU A 44 -10.02 10.06 -0.15
C GLU A 44 -9.64 10.70 -1.49
N ALA A 45 -10.50 11.55 -2.04
CA ALA A 45 -10.24 12.24 -3.31
C ALA A 45 -10.23 13.76 -3.10
N ASP A 46 -9.12 14.41 -3.45
CA ASP A 46 -8.96 15.87 -3.41
C ASP A 46 -8.01 16.33 -4.52
N SER A 47 -8.14 17.58 -4.96
CA SER A 47 -7.12 18.28 -5.78
C SER A 47 -6.59 17.52 -7.02
N GLY A 48 -7.39 16.64 -7.64
CA GLY A 48 -6.99 15.84 -8.81
C GLY A 48 -6.25 14.53 -8.50
N GLU A 49 -6.18 14.14 -7.23
CA GLU A 49 -5.63 12.86 -6.76
C GLU A 49 -6.68 12.09 -5.94
N ALA A 50 -6.56 10.76 -5.92
CA ALA A 50 -7.28 9.92 -4.97
C ALA A 50 -6.28 9.03 -4.22
N ARG A 51 -6.43 8.92 -2.90
CA ARG A 51 -5.53 8.22 -1.98
C ARG A 51 -6.29 7.07 -1.33
N GLN A 52 -5.75 5.87 -1.47
CA GLN A 52 -6.34 4.66 -0.89
C GLN A 52 -5.36 4.01 0.08
N PRO A 53 -5.71 3.85 1.37
CA PRO A 53 -4.92 3.04 2.28
C PRO A 53 -5.01 1.57 1.87
N VAL A 54 -3.87 0.88 1.86
CA VAL A 54 -3.77 -0.55 1.52
C VAL A 54 -2.95 -1.26 2.58
N MET A 55 -3.37 -2.47 2.93
CA MET A 55 -2.63 -3.36 3.82
C MET A 55 -2.45 -4.74 3.19
N CYS A 56 -1.38 -5.44 3.55
CA CYS A 56 -1.20 -6.84 3.21
C CYS A 56 -1.51 -7.71 4.44
N CYS A 57 -2.53 -8.56 4.34
CA CYS A 57 -2.96 -9.43 5.43
C CYS A 57 -1.90 -10.50 5.77
N LYS A 58 -1.04 -10.86 4.81
CA LYS A 58 0.03 -11.85 5.02
C LYS A 58 1.21 -11.34 5.86
N CYS A 59 1.68 -10.12 5.61
CA CYS A 59 2.90 -9.60 6.26
C CYS A 59 2.67 -8.34 7.10
N GLY A 60 1.44 -7.85 7.18
CA GLY A 60 1.04 -6.70 8.00
C GLY A 60 1.60 -5.35 7.53
N LYS A 61 2.19 -5.27 6.33
CA LYS A 61 2.69 -3.99 5.78
C LYS A 61 1.55 -3.16 5.24
N HIS A 62 1.67 -1.85 5.43
CA HIS A 62 0.70 -0.85 5.00
C HIS A 62 1.38 0.13 4.03
N TRP A 63 0.63 0.58 3.04
CA TRP A 63 1.03 1.63 2.10
C TRP A 63 -0.20 2.39 1.61
N THR A 64 0.01 3.43 0.82
CA THR A 64 -1.06 4.22 0.21
C THR A 64 -0.89 4.15 -1.30
N ASP A 65 -1.93 3.68 -1.99
CA ASP A 65 -2.02 3.83 -3.44
C ASP A 65 -2.47 5.26 -3.75
N ILE A 66 -1.83 5.88 -4.75
CA ILE A 66 -2.13 7.24 -5.19
C ILE A 66 -2.54 7.16 -6.66
N TYR A 67 -3.78 7.51 -6.93
CA TYR A 67 -4.36 7.60 -8.26
C TYR A 67 -4.41 9.07 -8.71
N ARG A 68 -4.33 9.28 -10.03
CA ARG A 68 -4.55 10.59 -10.66
C ARG A 68 -5.77 10.52 -11.55
N LEU A 69 -6.54 11.59 -11.60
CA LEU A 69 -7.57 11.74 -12.61
C LEU A 69 -6.91 11.86 -13.99
N THR A 70 -7.19 10.90 -14.88
CA THR A 70 -6.62 10.90 -16.24
C THR A 70 -7.65 11.17 -17.33
N GLY A 71 -8.93 11.24 -16.99
CA GLY A 71 -10.01 11.45 -17.94
C GLY A 71 -11.38 11.45 -17.26
N VAL A 72 -12.42 11.68 -18.04
CA VAL A 72 -13.83 11.67 -17.63
C VAL A 72 -14.65 11.00 -18.73
N GLN A 73 -15.70 10.26 -18.36
CA GLN A 73 -16.64 9.62 -19.27
C GLN A 73 -18.07 9.86 -18.77
N GLU A 74 -19.01 10.08 -19.69
CA GLU A 74 -20.44 10.14 -19.38
C GLU A 74 -21.02 8.71 -19.35
N GLU A 75 -21.84 8.40 -18.34
CA GLU A 75 -22.60 7.14 -18.26
C GLU A 75 -24.00 7.37 -18.83
N LEU A 76 -24.42 6.53 -19.79
CA LEU A 76 -25.74 6.55 -20.45
C LEU A 76 -26.63 5.42 -19.95
#